data_AF-A0AAN7YAH2-F1
#
_entry.id   AF-A0AAN7YAH2-F1
#
_cell.length_a   1.000
_cell.length_b   1.000
_cell.length_c   1.000
_cell.angle_alpha   90.00
_cell.angle_beta   90.00
_cell.angle_gamma   90.00
#
_symmetry.space_group_name_H-M   'P 1'
#
loop_
_entity.id
_entity.type
_entity.pdbx_description
1 polymer ?
#
loop_
_entity_poly.entity_id
_entity_poly.type
_entity_poly.pdbx_seq_one_letter_code
_entity_poly.pdbx_strand_id
1 'polypeptide(L)'
;MDASAWDREHYQRNAMVTHVLPNLLGKKAPNMGDVIIVSDVDEIPRPETIDLLRNCDFPERVDIRSKFFPYSFQLHRTDGEWYHPQATYWRGNETILPESLRMTQVAYEFKNAAWHCTTCFSSLAEFVAKINAFSHQEWNRAEFKDPDQIVRRVRTGVDLFDRGFPYQKVPENEMDVPSYLLKHKQKFAYLLDREPANANFRDYVPPMTDDDSYDKSDELS
;
A
#
# COMPACT_ATOMS: atom_id res chain seq x y z
N MET A 1 2.38 14.84 29.51
CA MET A 1 1.51 14.88 28.32
C MET A 1 1.85 13.64 27.52
N ASP A 2 0.86 12.83 27.16
CA ASP A 2 1.09 11.73 26.23
C ASP A 2 1.45 12.28 24.85
N ALA A 3 2.45 11.70 24.21
CA ALA A 3 2.82 12.02 22.84
C ALA A 3 1.63 11.73 21.91
N SER A 4 1.37 12.58 20.91
CA SER A 4 0.36 12.30 19.90
C SER A 4 0.77 11.13 19.00
N ALA A 5 -0.17 10.62 18.18
CA ALA A 5 0.17 9.61 17.17
C ALA A 5 1.23 10.13 16.19
N TRP A 6 1.13 11.41 15.81
CA TRP A 6 2.08 12.09 14.93
C TRP A 6 3.47 12.26 15.54
N ASP A 7 3.55 12.58 16.84
CA ASP A 7 4.85 12.72 17.53
C ASP A 7 5.61 11.38 17.55
N ARG A 8 4.88 10.28 17.79
CA ARG A 8 5.46 8.93 17.73
C ARG A 8 5.92 8.58 16.32
N GLU A 9 5.12 8.88 15.32
CA GLU A 9 5.43 8.62 13.90
C GLU A 9 6.69 9.36 13.44
N HIS A 10 6.79 10.67 13.75
CA HIS A 10 7.97 11.48 13.45
C HIS A 10 9.22 10.90 14.12
N TYR A 11 9.16 10.62 15.42
CA TYR A 11 10.29 10.04 16.15
C TYR A 11 10.72 8.70 15.53
N GLN A 12 9.76 7.81 15.24
CA GLN A 12 10.04 6.49 14.65
C GLN A 12 10.68 6.59 13.26
N ARG A 13 10.20 7.49 12.39
CA ARG A 13 10.80 7.72 11.07
C ARG A 13 12.25 8.14 11.18
N ASN A 14 12.55 9.10 12.04
CA ASN A 14 13.91 9.62 12.19
C ASN A 14 14.85 8.65 12.91
N ALA A 15 14.33 7.74 13.75
CA ALA A 15 15.12 6.76 14.49
C ALA A 15 15.95 5.85 13.56
N MET A 16 15.48 5.56 12.35
CA MET A 16 16.25 4.76 11.38
C MET A 16 17.59 5.41 11.02
N VAL A 17 17.60 6.71 10.71
CA VAL A 17 18.83 7.44 10.35
C VAL A 17 19.66 7.85 11.57
N THR A 18 19.01 8.14 12.70
CA THR A 18 19.69 8.67 13.89
C THR A 18 20.22 7.59 14.84
N HIS A 19 19.56 6.43 14.91
CA HIS A 19 19.87 5.38 15.88
C HIS A 19 20.22 4.03 15.23
N VAL A 20 19.63 3.69 14.08
CA VAL A 20 19.88 2.38 13.46
C VAL A 20 21.10 2.44 12.55
N LEU A 21 21.04 3.21 11.46
CA LEU A 21 22.07 3.25 10.43
C LEU A 21 23.49 3.57 10.96
N PRO A 22 23.69 4.54 11.88
CA PRO A 22 25.03 4.86 12.40
C PRO A 22 25.65 3.73 13.24
N ASN A 23 24.83 2.83 13.78
CA ASN A 23 25.28 1.74 14.65
C ASN A 23 25.43 0.40 13.91
N LEU A 24 25.16 0.36 12.60
CA LEU A 24 25.42 -0.83 11.79
C LEU A 24 26.93 -0.98 11.52
N LEU A 25 27.41 -2.23 11.50
CA LEU A 25 28.83 -2.54 11.38
C LEU A 25 29.12 -3.42 10.15
N GLY A 26 30.35 -3.32 9.65
CA GLY A 26 30.84 -4.12 8.52
C GLY A 26 29.99 -3.92 7.27
N LYS A 27 29.60 -5.02 6.60
CA LYS A 27 28.80 -4.98 5.37
C LYS A 27 27.39 -4.37 5.53
N LYS A 28 26.92 -4.17 6.77
CA LYS A 28 25.63 -3.54 7.05
C LYS A 28 25.73 -2.03 7.23
N ALA A 29 26.93 -1.50 7.45
CA ALA A 29 27.14 -0.07 7.59
C ALA A 29 26.90 0.63 6.24
N PRO A 30 26.15 1.75 6.21
CA PRO A 30 25.98 2.53 4.99
C PRO A 30 27.30 3.22 4.60
N ASN A 31 27.58 3.27 3.30
CA ASN A 31 28.69 4.02 2.73
C ASN A 31 28.22 5.40 2.29
N MET A 32 29.11 6.40 2.33
CA MET A 32 28.80 7.73 1.81
C MET A 32 28.36 7.63 0.35
N GLY A 33 27.22 8.24 0.03
CA GLY A 33 26.61 8.15 -1.30
C GLY A 33 25.72 6.93 -1.53
N ASP A 34 25.55 6.03 -0.55
CA ASP A 34 24.52 4.99 -0.64
C ASP A 34 23.14 5.64 -0.77
N VAL A 35 22.29 5.09 -1.64
CA VAL A 35 20.92 5.56 -1.80
C VAL A 35 20.07 5.08 -0.63
N ILE A 36 19.34 6.01 -0.02
CA ILE A 36 18.33 5.76 0.99
C ILE A 36 16.96 6.01 0.38
N ILE A 37 16.11 4.99 0.40
CA ILE A 37 14.71 5.10 0.02
C ILE A 37 13.88 5.04 1.30
N VAL A 38 13.14 6.10 1.59
CA VAL A 38 12.19 6.16 2.70
C VAL A 38 10.82 5.81 2.14
N SER A 39 10.27 4.69 2.61
CA SER A 39 9.08 4.06 2.06
C SER A 39 8.27 3.40 3.16
N ASP A 40 6.96 3.42 3.02
CA ASP A 40 6.08 2.55 3.78
C ASP A 40 6.09 1.14 3.17
N VAL A 41 5.64 0.13 3.92
CA VAL A 41 5.66 -1.28 3.48
C VAL A 41 4.73 -1.53 2.28
N ASP A 42 3.68 -0.73 2.15
CA ASP A 42 2.72 -0.78 1.04
C ASP A 42 3.16 0.08 -0.17
N GLU A 43 4.28 0.80 -0.08
CA GLU A 43 4.91 1.60 -1.14
C GLU A 43 6.10 0.79 -1.70
N ILE A 44 5.97 0.26 -2.91
CA ILE A 44 6.95 -0.67 -3.50
C ILE A 44 7.54 -0.05 -4.78
N PRO A 45 8.80 0.41 -4.76
CA PRO A 45 9.49 0.85 -5.97
C PRO A 45 9.54 -0.23 -7.04
N ARG A 46 9.43 0.19 -8.29
CA ARG A 46 9.61 -0.72 -9.43
C ARG A 46 11.08 -1.14 -9.55
N PRO A 47 11.38 -2.33 -10.08
CA PRO A 47 12.76 -2.77 -10.32
C PRO A 47 13.57 -1.75 -11.14
N GLU A 48 12.96 -1.18 -12.18
CA GLU A 48 13.60 -0.20 -13.06
C GLU A 48 13.93 1.11 -12.32
N THR A 49 13.10 1.49 -11.34
CA THR A 49 13.37 2.64 -10.49
C THR A 49 14.56 2.39 -9.57
N ILE A 50 14.70 1.18 -9.02
CA ILE A 50 15.88 0.79 -8.24
C ILE A 50 17.13 0.81 -9.12
N ASP A 51 17.04 0.33 -10.35
CA ASP A 51 18.16 0.35 -11.30
C ASP A 51 18.58 1.79 -11.64
N LEU A 52 17.63 2.70 -11.86
CA LEU A 52 17.93 4.11 -12.09
C LEU A 52 18.61 4.75 -10.88
N LEU A 53 18.03 4.59 -9.68
CA LEU A 53 18.59 5.15 -8.46
C LEU A 53 20.00 4.64 -8.17
N ARG A 54 20.29 3.37 -8.50
CA ARG A 54 21.60 2.75 -8.29
C ARG A 54 22.66 3.24 -9.28
N ASN A 55 22.27 3.47 -10.52
CA ASN A 55 23.22 3.65 -11.62
C ASN A 55 23.31 5.10 -12.13
N CYS A 56 22.48 6.01 -11.62
CA CYS A 56 22.45 7.41 -12.04
C CYS A 56 22.52 8.37 -10.86
N ASP A 57 23.17 9.50 -11.06
CA ASP A 57 23.10 10.62 -10.13
C ASP A 57 21.71 11.27 -10.20
N PHE A 58 21.13 11.58 -9.04
CA PHE A 58 19.91 12.34 -8.90
C PHE A 58 20.13 13.50 -7.92
N PRO A 59 19.24 14.49 -7.87
CA PRO A 59 19.33 15.57 -6.89
C PRO A 59 19.27 15.05 -5.46
N GLU A 60 19.57 15.90 -4.49
CA GLU A 60 19.61 15.49 -3.08
C GLU A 60 18.29 14.86 -2.58
N ARG A 61 17.16 15.22 -3.21
CA ARG A 61 15.84 14.66 -2.94
C ARG A 61 15.12 14.36 -4.26
N VAL A 62 14.46 13.21 -4.34
CA VAL A 62 13.60 12.86 -5.48
C VAL A 62 12.33 12.15 -5.01
N ASP A 63 11.19 12.54 -5.58
CA ASP A 63 9.92 11.86 -5.37
C ASP A 63 9.80 10.66 -6.30
N ILE A 64 9.44 9.51 -5.74
CA ILE A 64 9.16 8.27 -6.48
C ILE A 64 7.64 8.13 -6.49
N ARG A 65 7.00 8.61 -7.56
CA ARG A 65 5.55 8.68 -7.63
C ARG A 65 4.97 7.27 -7.78
N SER A 66 4.04 6.93 -6.91
CA SER A 66 3.39 5.63 -6.90
C SER A 66 2.03 5.67 -7.58
N LYS A 67 1.76 4.67 -8.42
CA LYS A 67 0.40 4.38 -8.85
C LYS A 67 -0.38 3.80 -7.67
N PHE A 68 -1.54 4.37 -7.37
CA PHE A 68 -2.30 4.08 -6.16
C PHE A 68 -3.38 3.01 -6.40
N PHE A 69 -3.38 1.97 -5.57
CA PHE A 69 -4.29 0.84 -5.60
C PHE A 69 -4.98 0.67 -4.23
N PRO A 70 -6.29 0.95 -4.11
CA PRO A 70 -6.98 0.89 -2.82
C PRO A 70 -7.09 -0.53 -2.24
N TYR A 71 -7.37 -1.54 -3.08
CA TYR A 71 -7.76 -2.89 -2.60
C TYR A 71 -7.06 -4.07 -3.28
N SER A 72 -6.60 -3.87 -4.52
CA SER A 72 -5.96 -4.86 -5.38
C SER A 72 -5.38 -4.16 -6.62
N PHE A 73 -4.57 -4.86 -7.41
CA PHE A 73 -4.04 -4.33 -8.68
C PHE A 73 -5.10 -4.26 -9.80
N GLN A 74 -6.31 -4.77 -9.55
CA GLN A 74 -7.46 -4.66 -10.46
C GLN A 74 -8.07 -3.25 -10.48
N LEU A 75 -7.82 -2.44 -9.47
CA LEU A 75 -8.48 -1.15 -9.25
C LEU A 75 -7.44 -0.09 -8.90
N HIS A 76 -7.41 1.03 -9.62
CA HIS A 76 -6.44 2.10 -9.36
C HIS A 76 -7.10 3.47 -9.36
N ARG A 77 -6.46 4.44 -8.68
CA ARG A 77 -6.93 5.83 -8.61
C ARG A 77 -6.54 6.62 -9.86
N THR A 78 -7.41 7.50 -10.33
CA THR A 78 -7.24 8.20 -11.62
C THR A 78 -7.05 9.71 -11.53
N ASP A 79 -7.12 10.30 -10.33
CA ASP A 79 -6.93 11.73 -10.07
C ASP A 79 -5.47 12.13 -9.82
N GLY A 80 -4.53 11.19 -9.90
CA GLY A 80 -3.10 11.44 -9.79
C GLY A 80 -2.35 10.37 -9.01
N GLU A 81 -1.03 10.50 -9.02
CA GLU A 81 -0.12 9.58 -8.32
C GLU A 81 0.11 9.99 -6.86
N TRP A 82 0.43 9.00 -6.04
CA TRP A 82 0.86 9.19 -4.67
C TRP A 82 2.30 9.70 -4.61
N TYR A 83 2.61 10.60 -3.66
CA TYR A 83 3.90 11.32 -3.59
C TYR A 83 5.08 10.50 -3.09
N HIS A 84 4.81 9.34 -2.52
CA HIS A 84 5.81 8.52 -1.89
C HIS A 84 5.99 7.18 -2.63
N PRO A 85 7.16 6.53 -2.52
CA PRO A 85 8.27 6.85 -1.62
C PRO A 85 9.16 8.01 -2.07
N GLN A 86 10.18 8.33 -1.28
CA GLN A 86 11.19 9.34 -1.63
C GLN A 86 12.60 8.80 -1.42
N ALA A 87 13.54 9.29 -2.22
CA ALA A 87 14.94 8.91 -2.10
C ALA A 87 15.86 10.11 -1.84
N THR A 88 16.95 9.82 -1.12
CA THR A 88 18.07 10.72 -0.85
C THR A 88 19.36 9.90 -0.79
N TYR A 89 20.48 10.54 -0.49
CA TYR A 89 21.77 9.89 -0.27
C TYR A 89 22.14 9.85 1.21
N TRP A 90 22.80 8.78 1.62
CA TRP A 90 23.51 8.74 2.89
C TRP A 90 24.71 9.69 2.86
N ARG A 91 24.74 10.63 3.81
CA ARG A 91 25.81 11.63 3.99
C ARG A 91 26.31 11.66 5.44
N GLY A 92 26.25 10.52 6.14
CA GLY A 92 26.61 10.45 7.56
C GLY A 92 25.68 11.35 8.40
N ASN A 93 26.27 12.20 9.23
CA ASN A 93 25.51 13.11 10.11
C ASN A 93 24.72 14.19 9.35
N GLU A 94 25.03 14.43 8.07
CA GLU A 94 24.33 15.39 7.21
C GLU A 94 23.21 14.75 6.38
N THR A 95 22.93 13.47 6.60
CA THR A 95 21.84 12.76 5.91
C THR A 95 20.51 13.44 6.22
N ILE A 96 19.71 13.70 5.17
CA ILE A 96 18.35 14.20 5.35
C ILE A 96 17.53 13.20 6.16
N LEU A 97 16.93 13.69 7.24
CA LEU A 97 16.10 12.86 8.10
C LEU A 97 14.81 12.41 7.38
N PRO A 98 14.36 11.16 7.58
CA PRO A 98 13.18 10.61 6.91
C PRO A 98 11.91 11.46 7.03
N GLU A 99 11.64 12.06 8.20
CA GLU A 99 10.49 12.97 8.34
C GLU A 99 10.65 14.22 7.47
N SER A 100 11.83 14.85 7.50
CA SER A 100 12.12 16.03 6.66
C SER A 100 12.02 15.67 5.18
N LEU A 101 12.46 14.46 4.79
CA LEU A 101 12.31 13.96 3.43
C LEU A 101 10.82 13.87 3.06
N ARG A 102 10.02 13.16 3.87
CA ARG A 102 8.58 12.94 3.64
C ARG A 102 7.74 14.21 3.60
N MET A 103 8.10 15.23 4.36
CA MET A 103 7.30 16.45 4.46
C MET A 103 7.68 17.54 3.45
N THR A 104 8.73 17.34 2.66
CA THR A 104 9.20 18.34 1.70
C THR A 104 8.82 17.94 0.28
N GLN A 105 8.00 18.77 -0.39
CA GLN A 105 7.78 18.66 -1.83
C GLN A 105 9.04 19.07 -2.61
N VAL A 106 9.32 18.36 -3.69
CA VAL A 106 10.52 18.57 -4.50
C VAL A 106 10.15 18.79 -5.96
N ALA A 107 11.05 19.43 -6.71
CA ALA A 107 10.85 19.68 -8.14
C ALA A 107 11.13 18.45 -9.02
N TYR A 108 11.84 17.45 -8.50
CA TYR A 108 12.30 16.30 -9.27
C TYR A 108 11.50 15.05 -8.88
N GLU A 109 10.82 14.47 -9.86
CA GLU A 109 9.93 13.34 -9.68
C GLU A 109 10.17 12.26 -10.74
N PHE A 110 10.18 11.00 -10.30
CA PHE A 110 10.02 9.84 -11.17
C PHE A 110 8.56 9.44 -11.18
N LYS A 111 7.88 9.67 -12.30
CA LYS A 111 6.48 9.27 -12.50
C LYS A 111 6.37 7.77 -12.75
N ASN A 112 5.26 7.18 -12.33
CA ASN A 112 4.98 5.75 -12.49
C ASN A 112 6.14 4.86 -12.02
N ALA A 113 6.77 5.22 -10.90
CA ALA A 113 8.03 4.64 -10.45
C ALA A 113 7.86 3.66 -9.28
N ALA A 114 6.65 3.57 -8.73
CA ALA A 114 6.32 2.66 -7.66
C ALA A 114 4.84 2.24 -7.71
N TRP A 115 4.51 1.21 -6.94
CA TRP A 115 3.13 0.82 -6.65
C TRP A 115 2.81 1.13 -5.19
N HIS A 116 1.64 1.70 -4.92
CA HIS A 116 1.14 1.89 -3.56
C HIS A 116 -0.17 1.11 -3.37
N CYS A 117 -0.11 0.00 -2.63
CA CYS A 117 -1.26 -0.89 -2.43
C CYS A 117 -1.77 -0.79 -0.99
N THR A 118 -2.56 0.24 -0.69
CA THR A 118 -2.76 0.69 0.70
C THR A 118 -3.54 -0.28 1.59
N THR A 119 -4.63 -0.86 1.09
CA THR A 119 -5.50 -1.78 1.84
C THR A 119 -5.65 -3.10 1.06
N CYS A 120 -4.52 -3.65 0.65
CA CYS A 120 -4.48 -4.85 -0.19
C CYS A 120 -4.26 -6.11 0.65
N PHE A 121 -5.27 -6.47 1.45
CA PHE A 121 -5.17 -7.58 2.41
C PHE A 121 -6.02 -8.80 2.03
N SER A 122 -5.64 -9.95 2.60
CA SER A 122 -6.29 -11.24 2.34
C SER A 122 -7.48 -11.53 3.25
N SER A 123 -7.62 -10.77 4.35
CA SER A 123 -8.68 -10.93 5.33
C SER A 123 -9.32 -9.60 5.75
N LEU A 124 -10.59 -9.66 6.15
CA LEU A 124 -11.32 -8.55 6.74
C LEU A 124 -10.72 -8.13 8.08
N ALA A 125 -10.21 -9.09 8.86
CA ALA A 125 -9.49 -8.79 10.10
C ALA A 125 -8.30 -7.83 9.87
N GLU A 126 -7.57 -7.99 8.75
CA GLU A 126 -6.45 -7.10 8.38
C GLU A 126 -6.94 -5.71 7.96
N PHE A 127 -8.06 -5.62 7.24
CA PHE A 127 -8.71 -4.33 6.93
C PHE A 127 -9.07 -3.58 8.20
N VAL A 128 -9.77 -4.23 9.13
CA VAL A 128 -10.17 -3.63 10.40
C VAL A 128 -8.95 -3.25 11.24
N ALA A 129 -7.90 -4.09 11.27
CA ALA A 129 -6.65 -3.78 11.94
C ALA A 129 -5.97 -2.52 11.36
N LYS A 130 -5.92 -2.38 10.03
CA LYS A 130 -5.38 -1.19 9.37
C LYS A 130 -6.17 0.07 9.75
N ILE A 131 -7.51 0.02 9.73
CA ILE A 131 -8.37 1.15 10.13
C ILE A 131 -8.09 1.56 11.58
N ASN A 132 -7.99 0.58 12.49
CA ASN A 132 -7.71 0.86 13.91
C ASN A 132 -6.33 1.49 14.14
N ALA A 133 -5.33 1.08 13.34
CA ALA A 133 -3.94 1.54 13.48
C ALA A 133 -3.63 2.85 12.74
N PHE A 134 -4.55 3.37 11.93
CA PHE A 134 -4.29 4.51 11.06
C PHE A 134 -4.16 5.81 11.86
N SER A 135 -3.16 6.65 11.58
CA SER A 135 -2.94 7.92 12.31
C SER A 135 -4.13 8.89 12.21
N HIS A 136 -4.93 8.79 11.14
CA HIS A 136 -6.19 9.51 10.97
C HIS A 136 -7.34 8.86 11.74
N GLN A 137 -7.38 9.12 13.04
CA GLN A 137 -8.35 8.53 13.97
C GLN A 137 -9.80 8.92 13.68
N GLU A 138 -10.05 9.98 12.91
CA GLU A 138 -11.39 10.38 12.45
C GLU A 138 -12.08 9.31 11.59
N TRP A 139 -11.31 8.45 10.93
CA TRP A 139 -11.82 7.35 10.10
C TRP A 139 -12.02 6.04 10.88
N ASN A 140 -11.69 6.04 12.17
CA ASN A 140 -11.78 4.87 13.04
C ASN A 140 -13.23 4.65 13.54
N ARG A 141 -14.19 4.55 12.61
CA ARG A 141 -15.63 4.47 12.89
C ARG A 141 -16.22 3.11 12.56
N ALA A 142 -17.32 2.74 13.22
CA ALA A 142 -17.90 1.40 13.11
C ALA A 142 -18.41 1.09 11.68
N GLU A 143 -18.95 2.09 10.99
CA GLU A 143 -19.48 1.98 9.62
C GLU A 143 -18.45 1.62 8.55
N PHE A 144 -17.16 1.82 8.84
CA PHE A 144 -16.05 1.47 7.95
C PHE A 144 -15.45 0.10 8.30
N LYS A 145 -15.90 -0.53 9.38
CA LYS A 145 -15.42 -1.83 9.87
C LYS A 145 -16.43 -2.94 9.67
N ASP A 146 -17.63 -2.63 9.20
CA ASP A 146 -18.66 -3.61 8.90
C ASP A 146 -18.21 -4.55 7.76
N PRO A 147 -18.15 -5.88 7.99
CA PRO A 147 -17.72 -6.87 7.00
C PRO A 147 -18.41 -6.75 5.65
N ASP A 148 -19.75 -6.70 5.65
CA ASP A 148 -20.55 -6.71 4.43
C ASP A 148 -20.33 -5.43 3.63
N GLN A 149 -20.23 -4.29 4.32
CA GLN A 149 -19.91 -3.02 3.68
C GLN A 149 -18.49 -2.98 3.13
N ILE A 150 -17.49 -3.54 3.83
CA ILE A 150 -16.11 -3.64 3.30
C ILE A 150 -16.12 -4.47 2.01
N VAL A 151 -16.72 -5.67 2.05
CA VAL A 151 -16.81 -6.54 0.87
C VAL A 151 -17.51 -5.82 -0.27
N ARG A 152 -18.66 -5.18 -0.02
CA ARG A 152 -19.38 -4.40 -1.03
C ARG A 152 -18.49 -3.31 -1.64
N ARG A 153 -17.81 -2.49 -0.83
CA ARG A 153 -16.96 -1.39 -1.30
C ARG A 153 -15.77 -1.90 -2.11
N VAL A 154 -15.14 -2.98 -1.67
CA VAL A 154 -14.01 -3.62 -2.36
C VAL A 154 -14.42 -4.13 -3.75
N ARG A 155 -15.56 -4.82 -3.83
CA ARG A 155 -16.09 -5.37 -5.10
C ARG A 155 -16.55 -4.28 -6.06
N THR A 156 -17.21 -3.25 -5.52
CA THR A 156 -17.80 -2.17 -6.34
C THR A 156 -16.83 -1.03 -6.64
N GLY A 157 -15.61 -1.06 -6.09
CA GLY A 157 -14.61 -0.02 -6.28
C GLY A 157 -15.02 1.33 -5.70
N VAL A 158 -15.70 1.31 -4.55
CA VAL A 158 -16.04 2.54 -3.79
C VAL A 158 -14.96 2.79 -2.74
N ASP A 159 -14.58 4.05 -2.51
CA ASP A 159 -13.64 4.45 -1.45
C ASP A 159 -14.07 3.96 -0.07
N LEU A 160 -13.12 3.43 0.70
CA LEU A 160 -13.38 2.78 1.98
C LEU A 160 -14.02 3.73 2.98
N PHE A 161 -13.69 5.02 2.87
CA PHE A 161 -14.07 6.08 3.78
C PHE A 161 -15.06 7.08 3.17
N ASP A 162 -15.67 6.72 2.03
CA ASP A 162 -16.68 7.53 1.31
C ASP A 162 -16.20 8.96 0.95
N ARG A 163 -14.90 9.13 0.66
CA ARG A 163 -14.29 10.44 0.33
C ARG A 163 -14.47 10.87 -1.13
N GLY A 164 -15.01 9.98 -1.96
CA GLY A 164 -15.28 10.27 -3.38
C GLY A 164 -14.06 10.18 -4.31
N PHE A 165 -13.01 9.44 -3.92
CA PHE A 165 -11.88 9.20 -4.81
C PHE A 165 -12.29 8.43 -6.07
N PRO A 166 -11.88 8.87 -7.27
CA PRO A 166 -12.20 8.18 -8.50
C PRO A 166 -11.30 6.97 -8.68
N TYR A 167 -11.91 5.79 -8.78
CA TYR A 167 -11.22 4.55 -9.08
C TYR A 167 -11.64 3.99 -10.43
N GLN A 168 -10.67 3.42 -11.14
CA GLN A 168 -10.89 2.73 -12.40
C GLN A 168 -10.44 1.28 -12.28
N LYS A 169 -11.38 0.38 -12.59
CA LYS A 169 -11.13 -1.04 -12.69
C LYS A 169 -10.53 -1.36 -14.06
N VAL A 170 -9.53 -2.24 -14.10
CA VAL A 170 -8.86 -2.68 -15.33
C VAL A 170 -8.97 -4.19 -15.50
N PRO A 171 -9.05 -4.70 -16.74
CA PRO A 171 -9.04 -6.13 -17.00
C PRO A 171 -7.66 -6.74 -16.70
N GLU A 172 -7.62 -8.05 -16.47
CA GLU A 172 -6.41 -8.76 -16.03
C GLU A 172 -5.21 -8.59 -16.98
N ASN A 173 -5.45 -8.56 -18.28
CA ASN A 173 -4.42 -8.39 -19.31
C ASN A 173 -3.82 -6.97 -19.36
N GLU A 174 -4.42 -6.00 -18.67
CA GLU A 174 -3.97 -4.61 -18.60
C GLU A 174 -3.48 -4.22 -17.19
N MET A 175 -3.44 -5.18 -16.25
CA MET A 175 -3.01 -4.92 -14.89
C MET A 175 -1.53 -4.54 -14.83
N ASP A 176 -1.29 -3.40 -14.20
CA ASP A 176 0.03 -2.92 -13.85
C ASP A 176 0.42 -3.47 -12.48
N VAL A 177 1.03 -4.65 -12.48
CA VAL A 177 1.23 -5.48 -11.29
C VAL A 177 2.62 -6.11 -11.27
N PRO A 178 3.25 -6.31 -10.08
CA PRO A 178 4.49 -7.06 -9.99
C PRO A 178 4.38 -8.46 -10.60
N SER A 179 5.31 -8.81 -11.48
CA SER A 179 5.32 -10.10 -12.21
C SER A 179 5.34 -11.32 -11.29
N TYR A 180 5.86 -11.17 -10.07
CA TYR A 180 5.82 -12.21 -9.04
C TYR A 180 4.38 -12.63 -8.69
N LEU A 181 3.45 -11.68 -8.61
CA LEU A 181 2.04 -11.98 -8.31
C LEU A 181 1.40 -12.80 -9.44
N LEU A 182 1.70 -12.47 -10.70
CA LEU A 182 1.23 -13.20 -11.87
C LEU A 182 1.76 -14.64 -11.94
N LYS A 183 2.95 -14.91 -11.39
CA LYS A 183 3.51 -16.27 -11.30
C LYS A 183 2.89 -17.10 -10.17
N HIS A 184 2.21 -16.44 -9.22
CA HIS A 184 1.67 -17.07 -8.01
C HIS A 184 0.19 -16.71 -7.78
N LYS A 185 -0.60 -16.67 -8.87
CA LYS A 185 -1.99 -16.15 -8.85
C LYS A 185 -2.87 -16.77 -7.78
N GLN A 186 -2.82 -18.09 -7.61
CA GLN A 186 -3.64 -18.78 -6.60
C GLN A 186 -3.37 -18.27 -5.18
N LYS A 187 -2.10 -18.04 -4.84
CA LYS A 187 -1.70 -17.53 -3.52
C LYS A 187 -2.15 -16.07 -3.31
N PHE A 188 -2.18 -15.29 -4.38
CA PHE A 188 -2.42 -13.86 -4.34
C PHE A 188 -3.71 -13.45 -5.06
N ALA A 189 -4.72 -14.34 -5.09
CA ALA A 189 -5.97 -14.09 -5.81
C ALA A 189 -6.62 -12.76 -5.37
N TYR A 190 -6.59 -12.46 -4.07
CA TYR A 190 -7.08 -11.20 -3.50
C TYR A 190 -6.36 -9.93 -4.00
N LEU A 191 -5.13 -10.04 -4.52
CA LEU A 191 -4.41 -8.92 -5.12
C LEU A 191 -4.71 -8.73 -6.61
N LEU A 192 -5.30 -9.74 -7.26
CA LEU A 192 -5.48 -9.79 -8.71
C LEU A 192 -6.96 -9.74 -9.11
N ASP A 193 -7.84 -10.26 -8.26
CA ASP A 193 -9.25 -10.36 -8.53
C ASP A 193 -10.07 -10.16 -7.25
N ARG A 194 -10.99 -9.20 -7.28
CA ARG A 194 -11.95 -8.94 -6.19
C ARG A 194 -13.38 -9.27 -6.59
N GLU A 195 -13.63 -9.83 -7.77
CA GLU A 195 -14.97 -10.11 -8.26
C GLU A 195 -15.77 -11.19 -7.53
N PRO A 196 -15.15 -12.27 -6.99
CA PRO A 196 -15.90 -13.34 -6.34
C PRO A 196 -16.82 -12.83 -5.23
N ALA A 197 -17.85 -13.63 -4.87
CA ALA A 197 -18.85 -13.21 -3.90
C ALA A 197 -18.25 -12.75 -2.56
N ASN A 198 -17.16 -13.39 -2.14
CA ASN A 198 -16.38 -13.06 -0.96
C ASN A 198 -15.22 -12.08 -1.20
N ALA A 199 -15.09 -11.51 -2.39
CA ALA A 199 -13.98 -10.65 -2.82
C ALA A 199 -12.58 -11.26 -2.60
N ASN A 200 -12.47 -12.60 -2.63
CA ASN A 200 -11.27 -13.35 -2.27
C ASN A 200 -10.76 -13.07 -0.84
N PHE A 201 -11.64 -12.66 0.08
CA PHE A 201 -11.34 -12.68 1.51
C PHE A 201 -11.41 -14.11 2.06
N ARG A 202 -10.37 -14.51 2.79
CA ARG A 202 -10.27 -15.85 3.37
C ARG A 202 -11.18 -16.09 4.59
N ASP A 203 -11.65 -15.01 5.21
CA ASP A 203 -12.40 -14.99 6.47
C ASP A 203 -13.82 -14.45 6.31
N TYR A 204 -14.33 -14.38 5.07
CA TYR A 204 -15.69 -13.94 4.77
C TYR A 204 -16.47 -15.02 4.03
N VAL A 205 -17.64 -15.36 4.56
CA VAL A 205 -18.61 -16.24 3.91
C VAL A 205 -19.76 -15.38 3.41
N PRO A 206 -19.98 -15.29 2.08
CA PRO A 206 -21.11 -14.54 1.55
C PRO A 206 -22.43 -15.10 2.08
N PRO A 207 -23.42 -14.25 2.37
CA PRO A 207 -24.77 -14.72 2.68
C PRO A 207 -25.28 -15.56 1.50
N MET A 208 -25.99 -16.66 1.79
CA MET A 208 -26.62 -17.47 0.74
C MET A 208 -27.57 -16.61 -0.07
N THR A 209 -27.45 -16.65 -1.39
CA THR A 209 -28.44 -16.08 -2.30
C THR A 209 -29.56 -17.09 -2.50
N ASP A 210 -30.81 -16.62 -2.65
CA ASP A 210 -32.00 -17.48 -2.78
C ASP A 210 -31.93 -18.51 -3.93
N ASP A 211 -30.98 -18.35 -4.86
CA ASP A 211 -30.74 -19.25 -6.01
C ASP A 211 -30.14 -20.63 -5.60
N ASP A 212 -29.54 -20.74 -4.41
CA ASP A 212 -28.98 -22.01 -3.90
C ASP A 212 -30.00 -22.88 -3.13
N SER A 213 -31.26 -22.43 -3.05
CA SER A 213 -32.32 -23.12 -2.29
C SER A 213 -33.03 -24.25 -3.07
N TYR A 214 -32.71 -24.44 -4.36
CA TYR A 214 -33.49 -25.28 -5.27
C TYR A 214 -32.97 -26.71 -5.49
N ASP A 215 -31.94 -27.18 -4.77
CA ASP A 215 -31.33 -28.50 -5.03
C ASP A 215 -31.24 -29.41 -3.80
N LYS A 216 -32.35 -29.57 -3.06
CA LYS A 216 -32.46 -30.60 -1.98
C LYS A 216 -33.85 -31.23 -1.80
N SER A 217 -34.74 -31.23 -2.79
CA SER A 217 -36.06 -31.89 -2.66
C SER A 217 -36.28 -33.14 -3.53
N ASP A 218 -35.37 -33.50 -4.45
CA ASP A 218 -35.62 -34.58 -5.43
C ASP A 218 -34.79 -35.87 -5.17
N GLU A 219 -34.40 -36.11 -3.93
CA GLU A 219 -33.99 -37.44 -3.46
C GLU A 219 -34.89 -37.86 -2.29
N LEU A 220 -36.16 -38.18 -2.56
CA LEU A 220 -37.03 -39.06 -1.77
C LEU A 220 -38.41 -39.11 -2.46
N SER A 221 -38.51 -39.84 -3.56
CA SER A 221 -39.79 -40.36 -4.09
C SER A 221 -39.60 -41.73 -4.71
#